data_AF-A0AAJ8M9V3-F1
#
_entry.id   AF-A0AAJ8M9V3-F1
#
_cell.length_a   1.000
_cell.length_b   1.000
_cell.length_c   1.000
_cell.angle_alpha   90.00
_cell.angle_beta   90.00
_cell.angle_gamma   90.00
#
_symmetry.space_group_name_H-M   'P 1'
#
loop_
_entity.id
_entity.type
_entity.pdbx_description
1 polymer ?
#
loop_
_entity_poly.entity_id
_entity_poly.type
_entity_poly.pdbx_seq_one_letter_code
_entity_poly.pdbx_strand_id
1 'polypeptide(L)'
;MASLITINTAHVERVHPLVRTHPATGWKTLFANRAFLIGIEGLDPDESDAILGHILSVYERSTDIQVRFAWTPGTSVIWDNRSTIHTVAINWEGQNKRHGTRVASLAERPFFNPMSKSRREALGLDP
;
A
#
# COMPACT_ATOMS: atom_id res chain seq x y z
N MET A 1 18.77 -4.92 -36.61
CA MET A 1 19.19 -5.56 -35.34
C MET A 1 18.51 -4.79 -34.21
N ALA A 2 17.42 -5.32 -33.66
CA ALA A 2 16.73 -4.68 -32.53
C ALA A 2 17.33 -5.22 -31.23
N SER A 3 17.93 -4.35 -30.43
CA SER A 3 18.49 -4.71 -29.13
C SER A 3 17.43 -4.57 -28.04
N LEU A 4 17.28 -5.59 -27.19
CA LEU A 4 16.49 -5.54 -25.97
C LEU A 4 17.29 -4.82 -24.88
N ILE A 5 16.71 -3.77 -24.30
CA ILE A 5 17.19 -3.17 -23.05
C ILE A 5 16.46 -3.91 -21.92
N THR A 6 17.15 -4.85 -21.28
CA THR A 6 16.64 -5.52 -20.08
C THR A 6 17.04 -4.69 -18.86
N ILE A 7 16.08 -4.09 -18.16
CA ILE A 7 16.35 -3.45 -16.87
C ILE A 7 16.54 -4.57 -15.85
N ASN A 8 17.79 -4.84 -15.48
CA ASN A 8 18.13 -5.78 -14.41
C ASN A 8 17.85 -5.11 -13.05
N THR A 9 16.62 -5.25 -12.55
CA THR A 9 16.30 -4.92 -11.16
C THR A 9 16.61 -6.13 -10.30
N ALA A 10 17.59 -6.01 -9.40
CA ALA A 10 17.89 -7.07 -8.44
C ALA A 10 16.66 -7.33 -7.55
N HIS A 11 16.36 -8.61 -7.28
CA HIS A 11 15.36 -8.98 -6.29
C HIS A 11 15.79 -8.49 -4.91
N VAL A 12 14.92 -7.75 -4.21
CA VAL A 12 15.21 -7.19 -2.89
C VAL A 12 14.15 -7.64 -1.91
N GLU A 13 14.59 -8.38 -0.88
CA GLU A 13 13.77 -8.76 0.27
C GLU A 13 14.11 -7.88 1.47
N ARG A 14 13.08 -7.46 2.22
CA ARG A 14 13.23 -6.63 3.41
C ARG A 14 12.15 -6.98 4.43
N VAL A 15 12.58 -7.04 5.69
CA VAL A 15 11.66 -7.14 6.82
C VAL A 15 11.19 -5.75 7.22
N HIS A 16 9.87 -5.59 7.33
CA HIS A 16 9.20 -4.35 7.69
C HIS A 16 8.15 -4.61 8.78
N PRO A 17 7.84 -3.62 9.62
CA PRO A 17 6.78 -3.78 10.61
C PRO A 17 5.42 -3.87 9.91
N LEU A 18 4.56 -4.81 10.33
CA LEU A 18 3.21 -4.98 9.78
C LEU A 18 2.31 -3.77 10.05
N VAL A 19 2.51 -3.12 11.20
CA VAL A 19 1.91 -1.83 11.56
C VAL A 19 3.02 -0.82 11.67
N ARG A 20 2.92 0.29 10.92
CA ARG A 20 3.89 1.38 10.99
C ARG A 20 3.30 2.59 11.71
N THR A 21 4.18 3.44 12.22
CA THR A 21 3.82 4.78 12.68
C THR A 21 4.07 5.79 11.56
N HIS A 22 3.09 6.64 11.30
CA HIS A 22 3.19 7.71 10.33
C HIS A 22 4.01 8.88 10.94
N PRO A 23 5.15 9.27 10.36
CA PRO A 23 6.10 10.19 11.02
C PRO A 23 5.53 11.59 11.26
N ALA A 24 4.63 12.06 10.39
CA ALA A 24 4.08 13.41 10.50
C ALA A 24 2.85 13.50 11.41
N THR A 25 2.10 12.40 11.59
CA THR A 25 0.85 12.41 12.36
C THR A 25 0.95 11.63 13.68
N GLY A 26 1.97 10.79 13.81
CA GLY A 26 2.10 9.86 14.94
C GLY A 26 1.07 8.73 14.93
N TRP A 27 0.31 8.56 13.85
CA TRP A 27 -0.76 7.56 13.78
C TRP A 27 -0.28 6.19 13.29
N LYS A 28 -0.89 5.13 13.81
CA LYS A 28 -0.72 3.77 13.32
C LYS A 28 -1.38 3.60 11.95
N THR A 29 -0.68 2.98 11.01
CA THR A 29 -1.22 2.55 9.71
C THR A 29 -0.78 1.13 9.40
N LEU A 30 -1.65 0.38 8.73
CA LEU A 30 -1.32 -0.95 8.23
C LEU A 30 -0.29 -0.80 7.10
N PHE A 31 0.83 -1.53 7.21
CA PHE A 31 1.90 -1.57 6.22
C PHE A 31 1.96 -2.95 5.58
N ALA A 32 0.86 -3.32 4.92
CA ALA A 32 0.66 -4.64 4.33
C ALA A 32 0.01 -4.45 2.95
N ASN A 33 0.67 -4.91 1.88
CA ASN A 33 0.14 -4.86 0.54
C ASN A 33 0.36 -6.22 -0.13
N ARG A 34 -0.73 -6.87 -0.55
CA ARG A 34 -0.73 -8.19 -1.18
C ARG A 34 0.29 -8.33 -2.32
N ALA A 35 0.55 -7.27 -3.08
CA ALA A 35 1.49 -7.32 -4.20
C ALA A 35 2.97 -7.45 -3.80
N PHE A 36 3.32 -7.22 -2.53
CA PHE A 36 4.71 -7.16 -2.05
C PHE A 36 5.00 -8.06 -0.85
N LEU A 37 4.00 -8.71 -0.28
CA LEU A 37 4.18 -9.57 0.90
C LEU A 37 4.63 -10.97 0.47
N ILE A 38 5.57 -11.51 1.23
CA ILE A 38 6.04 -12.91 1.12
C ILE A 38 5.51 -13.72 2.31
N GLY A 39 5.49 -13.14 3.51
CA GLY A 39 5.00 -13.78 4.73
C GLY A 39 5.30 -12.94 5.98
N ILE A 40 5.01 -13.49 7.15
CA ILE A 40 5.33 -12.91 8.47
C ILE A 40 6.57 -13.61 9.01
N GLU A 41 7.59 -12.83 9.36
CA GLU A 41 8.83 -13.36 9.96
C GLU A 41 8.53 -14.09 11.28
N GLY A 42 9.05 -15.32 11.40
CA GLY A 42 8.92 -16.13 12.60
C GLY A 42 7.65 -16.99 12.71
N LEU A 43 6.77 -16.96 11.71
CA LEU A 43 5.60 -17.84 11.62
C LEU A 43 5.79 -18.94 10.59
N ASP A 44 5.08 -20.05 10.78
CA ASP A 44 4.93 -21.06 9.74
C ASP A 44 4.17 -20.47 8.53
N PRO A 45 4.47 -20.90 7.29
CA PRO A 45 3.80 -20.37 6.10
C PRO A 45 2.27 -20.43 6.16
N ASP A 46 1.69 -21.52 6.66
CA ASP A 46 0.23 -21.69 6.70
C ASP A 46 -0.41 -20.71 7.72
N GLU A 47 0.26 -20.49 8.86
CA GLU A 47 -0.16 -19.53 9.88
C GLU A 47 -0.05 -18.09 9.36
N SER A 48 1.08 -17.78 8.72
CA SER A 48 1.34 -16.49 8.08
C SER A 48 0.27 -16.15 7.05
N ASP A 49 -0.06 -17.10 6.17
CA ASP A 49 -1.06 -16.91 5.12
C ASP A 49 -2.46 -16.70 5.67
N ALA A 50 -2.84 -17.44 6.71
CA ALA A 50 -4.13 -17.26 7.38
C ALA A 50 -4.26 -15.85 7.99
N ILE A 51 -3.23 -15.38 8.71
CA ILE A 51 -3.23 -14.06 9.37
C ILE A 51 -3.22 -12.94 8.33
N LEU A 52 -2.32 -13.00 7.35
CA LEU A 52 -2.25 -11.99 6.29
C LEU A 52 -3.55 -11.97 5.47
N GLY A 53 -4.12 -13.13 5.16
CA GLY A 53 -5.40 -13.24 4.47
C GLY A 53 -6.51 -12.46 5.19
N HIS A 54 -6.62 -12.62 6.51
CA HIS A 54 -7.59 -11.87 7.31
C HIS A 54 -7.31 -10.37 7.31
N ILE A 55 -6.07 -9.96 7.59
CA ILE A 55 -5.68 -8.54 7.70
C ILE A 55 -5.91 -7.80 6.37
N LEU A 56 -5.49 -8.38 5.26
CA LEU A 56 -5.64 -7.77 3.94
C LEU A 56 -7.13 -7.64 3.56
N SER A 57 -7.98 -8.59 3.98
CA SER A 57 -9.42 -8.56 3.70
C SER A 57 -10.12 -7.32 4.24
N VAL A 58 -9.62 -6.72 5.33
CA VAL A 58 -10.19 -5.54 5.99
C VAL A 58 -10.28 -4.36 5.02
N TYR A 59 -9.24 -4.13 4.20
CA TYR A 59 -9.27 -3.05 3.21
C TYR A 59 -9.65 -3.51 1.82
N GLU A 60 -9.39 -4.76 1.45
CA GLU A 60 -9.73 -5.27 0.11
C GLU A 60 -11.25 -5.37 -0.11
N ARG A 61 -12.01 -5.66 0.96
CA ARG A 61 -13.47 -5.85 0.89
C ARG A 61 -14.29 -4.67 1.38
N SER A 62 -13.64 -3.65 1.96
CA SER A 62 -14.35 -2.49 2.51
C SER A 62 -14.41 -1.36 1.49
N THR A 63 -15.60 -1.11 0.95
CA THR A 63 -15.84 0.02 0.04
C THR A 63 -15.85 1.37 0.76
N ASP A 64 -16.16 1.38 2.07
CA ASP A 64 -16.33 2.61 2.86
C ASP A 64 -15.02 3.38 3.07
N ILE A 65 -13.88 2.69 2.91
CA ILE A 65 -12.54 3.27 3.05
C ILE A 65 -11.79 3.38 1.72
N GLN A 66 -12.48 3.16 0.60
CA GLN A 66 -11.92 3.23 -0.74
C GLN A 66 -12.43 4.45 -1.50
N VAL A 67 -11.55 5.03 -2.32
CA VAL A 67 -11.92 6.04 -3.32
C VAL A 67 -11.64 5.48 -4.69
N ARG A 68 -12.68 5.38 -5.53
CA ARG A 68 -12.52 5.06 -6.95
C ARG A 68 -12.56 6.35 -7.77
N PHE A 69 -11.44 6.68 -8.38
CA PHE A 69 -11.28 7.93 -9.11
C PHE A 69 -11.50 7.76 -10.62
N ALA A 70 -12.43 8.51 -11.20
CA ALA A 70 -12.63 8.61 -12.63
C ALA A 70 -11.75 9.73 -13.20
N TRP A 71 -10.83 9.38 -14.09
CA TRP A 71 -9.86 10.33 -14.64
C TRP A 71 -10.48 11.19 -15.74
N THR A 72 -10.19 12.49 -15.71
CA THR A 72 -10.49 13.45 -16.77
C THR A 72 -9.21 14.16 -17.24
N PRO A 73 -9.16 14.72 -18.46
CA PRO A 73 -8.02 15.51 -18.91
C PRO A 73 -7.68 16.67 -17.95
N GLY A 74 -6.39 16.89 -17.71
CA GLY A 74 -5.89 17.96 -16.83
C GLY A 74 -5.94 17.63 -15.33
N THR A 75 -6.39 16.44 -14.94
CA THR A 75 -6.49 16.05 -13.53
C THR A 75 -5.18 15.50 -12.97
N SER A 76 -4.84 15.92 -11.75
CA SER A 76 -3.77 15.33 -10.95
C SER A 76 -4.33 14.82 -9.62
N VAL A 77 -3.79 13.69 -9.15
CA VAL A 77 -4.14 13.10 -7.86
C VAL A 77 -2.87 12.98 -7.04
N ILE A 78 -2.97 13.35 -5.76
CA ILE A 78 -1.92 13.16 -4.76
C ILE A 78 -2.46 12.24 -3.67
N TRP A 79 -1.61 11.32 -3.19
CA TRP A 79 -1.93 10.44 -2.08
C TRP A 79 -0.69 10.22 -1.22
N ASP A 80 -0.90 9.95 0.07
CA ASP A 80 0.18 9.58 0.98
C ASP A 80 0.39 8.06 0.95
N ASN A 81 1.50 7.61 0.34
CA ASN A 81 1.82 6.19 0.21
C ASN A 81 2.17 5.51 1.55
N ARG A 82 2.30 6.26 2.65
CA ARG A 82 2.56 5.73 3.99
C ARG A 82 1.28 5.30 4.71
N SER A 83 0.12 5.72 4.21
CA SER A 83 -1.19 5.42 4.80
C SER A 83 -2.22 4.91 3.80
N THR A 84 -1.82 4.67 2.55
CA THR A 84 -2.73 4.25 1.48
C THR A 84 -2.15 3.11 0.65
N ILE A 85 -3.04 2.34 0.05
CA ILE A 85 -2.75 1.37 -1.01
C ILE A 85 -3.58 1.79 -2.22
N HIS A 86 -3.09 1.52 -3.41
CA HIS A 86 -3.82 1.78 -4.64
C HIS A 86 -3.66 0.61 -5.59
N THR A 87 -4.67 0.41 -6.42
CA THR A 87 -4.64 -0.55 -7.51
C THR A 87 -5.18 0.10 -8.78
N VAL A 88 -4.75 -0.41 -9.92
CA VAL A 88 -5.28 0.01 -11.21
C VAL A 88 -6.59 -0.74 -11.44
N ALA A 89 -7.71 -0.02 -11.48
CA ALA A 89 -8.98 -0.58 -11.91
C ALA A 89 -8.96 -0.78 -13.43
N ILE A 90 -8.69 -2.00 -13.89
CA ILE A 90 -8.70 -2.35 -15.31
C ILE A 90 -10.15 -2.55 -15.74
N ASN A 91 -10.71 -1.57 -16.43
CA ASN A 91 -12.08 -1.58 -16.93
C ASN A 91 -12.17 -1.13 -18.41
N TRP A 92 -11.06 -1.19 -19.13
CA TRP A 92 -11.01 -0.88 -20.56
C TRP A 92 -10.67 -2.15 -21.33
N GLU A 93 -11.59 -2.61 -22.16
CA GLU A 93 -11.36 -3.76 -23.03
C GLU A 93 -10.51 -3.32 -24.23
N GLY A 94 -9.23 -3.70 -24.22
CA GLY A 94 -8.38 -3.90 -25.41
C GLY A 94 -8.02 -2.70 -26.30
N GLN A 95 -8.70 -1.54 -26.23
CA GLN A 95 -8.58 -0.52 -27.29
C GLN A 95 -8.17 0.88 -26.82
N ASN A 96 -8.26 1.20 -25.53
CA ASN A 96 -7.92 2.53 -25.03
C ASN A 96 -6.52 2.57 -24.40
N LYS A 97 -5.57 3.24 -25.07
CA LYS A 97 -4.26 3.55 -24.49
C LYS A 97 -4.45 4.53 -23.34
N ARG A 98 -3.99 4.16 -22.14
CA ARG A 98 -3.98 5.03 -20.97
C ARG A 98 -2.54 5.35 -20.57
N HIS A 99 -2.21 6.63 -20.51
CA HIS A 99 -0.91 7.12 -20.08
C HIS A 99 -1.08 8.06 -18.88
N GLY A 100 -0.15 7.99 -17.93
CA GLY A 100 -0.05 8.92 -16.82
C GLY A 100 1.41 9.06 -16.41
N THR A 101 1.79 10.27 -16.02
CA THR A 101 3.11 10.54 -15.44
C THR A 101 3.00 10.53 -13.93
N ARG A 102 3.92 9.81 -13.26
CA ARG A 102 3.98 9.75 -11.79
C ARG A 102 5.30 10.32 -11.31
N VAL A 103 5.22 11.18 -10.29
CA VAL A 103 6.37 11.60 -9.48
C VAL A 103 6.20 10.97 -8.10
N ALA A 104 7.27 10.40 -7.57
CA ALA A 104 7.31 9.85 -6.22
C ALA A 104 8.39 10.55 -5.41
N SER A 105 8.04 11.01 -4.21
CA SER A 105 9.02 11.51 -3.25
C SER A 105 9.74 10.33 -2.58
N LEU A 106 11.01 10.54 -2.23
CA LEU A 106 11.69 9.68 -1.26
C LEU A 106 11.00 9.81 0.10
N ALA A 107 11.01 8.71 0.85
CA ALA A 107 10.43 8.61 2.18
C ALA A 107 11.43 7.97 3.15
N GLU A 108 11.10 8.07 4.43
CA GLU A 108 11.85 7.49 5.53
C GLU A 108 11.70 5.96 5.62
N ARG A 109 12.61 5.31 6.36
CA ARG A 109 12.48 3.89 6.70
C ARG A 109 11.24 3.69 7.60
N PRO A 110 10.35 2.73 7.29
CA PRO A 110 9.21 2.44 8.15
C PRO A 110 9.65 2.00 9.55
N PHE A 111 8.96 2.50 10.57
CA PHE A 111 9.18 2.13 11.97
C PHE A 111 7.84 1.95 12.69
N PHE A 112 7.87 1.24 13.82
CA PHE A 112 6.74 1.09 14.71
C PHE A 112 7.10 1.66 16.09
N ASN A 113 6.29 2.61 16.57
CA ASN A 113 6.35 3.09 17.95
C ASN A 113 5.17 2.50 18.74
N PRO A 114 5.40 1.67 19.77
CA PRO A 114 4.32 1.10 20.60
C PRO A 114 3.39 2.14 21.23
N MET A 115 3.90 3.35 21.50
CA MET A 115 3.15 4.46 22.09
C MET A 115 2.35 5.28 21.07
N SER A 116 2.49 5.00 19.77
CA SER A 116 1.69 5.67 18.74
C SER A 116 0.20 5.33 18.89
N LYS A 117 -0.68 6.21 18.42
CA LYS A 117 -2.14 6.03 18.52
C LYS A 117 -2.73 5.61 17.19
N SER A 118 -3.85 4.90 17.20
CA SER A 118 -4.69 4.80 16.00
C SER A 118 -5.28 6.17 15.68
N ARG A 119 -5.73 6.36 14.42
CA ARG A 119 -6.45 7.58 14.05
C ARG A 119 -7.70 7.79 14.90
N ARG A 120 -8.45 6.72 15.22
CA ARG A 120 -9.67 6.82 16.05
C ARG A 120 -9.35 7.26 17.47
N GLU A 121 -8.33 6.66 18.09
CA GLU A 121 -7.84 7.02 19.43
C GLU A 121 -7.38 8.49 19.47
N ALA A 122 -6.65 8.94 18.46
CA ALA A 122 -6.17 10.32 18.38
C ALA A 122 -7.30 11.34 18.20
N LEU A 123 -8.43 10.91 17.61
CA LEU A 123 -9.61 11.74 17.39
C LEU A 123 -10.67 11.61 18.50
N GLY A 124 -10.43 10.78 19.53
CA GLY A 124 -11.39 10.58 20.62
C GLY A 124 -12.71 9.93 20.18
N LEU A 125 -12.69 9.11 19.13
CA LEU A 125 -13.87 8.39 18.64
C LEU A 125 -14.03 7.08 19.42
N ASP A 126 -15.25 6.78 19.87
CA ASP A 126 -15.57 5.53 20.57
C ASP A 126 -15.18 4.29 19.74
N PRO A 127 -14.83 3.14 20.37
CA PRO A 127 -14.47 1.91 19.66
C PRO A 127 -15.49 1.50 18.60
#